data_AF-D3F3R9-F1
#
_entry.id   AF-D3F3R9-F1
#
_cell.length_a   1.000
_cell.length_b   1.000
_cell.length_c   1.000
_cell.angle_alpha   90.00
_cell.angle_beta   90.00
_cell.angle_gamma   90.00
#
_symmetry.space_group_name_H-M   'P 1'
#
loop_
_entity.id
_entity.type
_entity.pdbx_description
1 polymer ?
#
loop_
_entity_poly.entity_id
_entity_poly.type
_entity_poly.pdbx_seq_one_letter_code
_entity_poly.pdbx_strand_id
1 'polypeptide(L)'
;MTGRTAVSALAATLALAATPAVASAQDAPVEPVVPAATTATVPADPAAVAAAPRSDADAPPEPKAKGEPQPGDRRRAAAPQAGGRIGVWLDGEVYRLGRETVTVPGKDVEIGGRIVPYVPNQKVTIRVWNGSRLAKQVTVTPKPSKTKQTATFSARFTAGKPGEFRVFATHARTPEQRELASKAAAVDVVAPVAGFGTRSAFVGILQQKLAKLGYAVPRNGVYDGGTGRAIEAYRKVNGMSRLQTLDAAVVDKLLRGVGGFKVRYPQHGRHVEAHLGQQVLALIENGKVYRAYTTSSGASVTPTVLGNFRFYWKQPGVNNREMVHSSYFIRGYAIHGYKSVPTYPASHGCLRIPIPDALFVYNWVRLGDQIDVYY
;
A
#
# COMPACT_ATOMS: atom_id res chain seq x y z
N MET A 1 -18.32 36.84 66.45
CA MET A 1 -17.17 36.21 67.10
C MET A 1 -16.73 35.00 66.26
N THR A 2 -15.48 34.62 66.05
CA THR A 2 -14.20 35.36 65.82
C THR A 2 -13.07 34.31 65.73
N GLY A 3 -12.25 34.33 64.68
CA GLY A 3 -11.21 33.32 64.40
C GLY A 3 -11.27 32.88 62.92
N ARG A 4 -10.24 32.93 62.06
CA ARG A 4 -8.76 33.09 62.22
C ARG A 4 -8.16 32.00 63.12
N THR A 5 -7.13 31.24 62.72
CA THR A 5 -6.18 31.27 61.57
C THR A 5 -6.14 29.86 60.88
N ALA A 6 -5.29 29.49 59.90
CA ALA A 6 -4.04 30.06 59.39
C ALA A 6 -3.80 29.80 57.88
N VAL A 7 -2.76 30.43 57.33
CA VAL A 7 -2.30 30.28 55.95
C VAL A 7 -0.98 29.50 55.94
N SER A 8 -0.88 28.46 55.13
CA SER A 8 0.41 27.84 54.77
C SER A 8 0.77 28.19 53.33
N ALA A 9 1.79 29.03 53.16
CA ALA A 9 2.42 29.25 51.87
C ALA A 9 3.40 28.12 51.56
N LEU A 10 3.35 27.56 50.35
CA LEU A 10 4.38 26.67 49.83
C LEU A 10 5.12 27.41 48.70
N ALA A 11 6.38 27.75 48.93
CA ALA A 11 7.20 28.44 47.95
C ALA A 11 7.65 27.46 46.85
N ALA A 12 7.27 27.73 45.61
CA ALA A 12 7.73 26.97 44.44
C ALA A 12 9.04 27.59 43.91
N THR A 13 10.19 26.99 44.24
CA THR A 13 11.50 27.47 43.80
C THR A 13 11.65 27.33 42.28
N LEU A 14 11.96 28.44 41.61
CA LEU A 14 12.08 28.51 40.16
C LEU A 14 13.44 27.97 39.69
N ALA A 15 13.46 26.78 39.08
CA ALA A 15 14.66 26.19 38.48
C ALA A 15 14.72 26.51 36.97
N LEU A 16 15.64 27.39 36.58
CA LEU A 16 15.78 27.88 35.20
C LEU A 16 16.60 26.91 34.34
N ALA A 17 15.93 26.01 33.60
CA ALA A 17 16.59 25.13 32.64
C ALA A 17 16.91 25.87 31.32
N ALA A 18 18.19 25.95 30.96
CA ALA A 18 18.66 26.74 29.82
C ALA A 18 18.35 26.10 28.45
N THR A 19 18.11 26.96 27.45
CA THR A 19 17.97 26.57 26.03
C THR A 19 19.33 26.35 25.37
N PRO A 20 19.58 25.23 24.66
CA PRO A 20 20.63 25.19 23.64
C PRO A 20 20.23 26.03 22.43
N ALA A 21 21.17 26.79 21.88
CA ALA A 21 20.91 27.71 20.77
C ALA A 21 20.84 26.99 19.40
N VAL A 22 20.17 27.63 18.44
CA VAL A 22 20.23 27.25 17.02
C VAL A 22 21.55 27.77 16.43
N ALA A 23 22.32 26.88 15.81
CA ALA A 23 23.51 27.23 15.02
C ALA A 23 23.30 26.82 13.56
N SER A 24 23.49 27.78 12.64
CA SER A 24 23.38 27.56 11.20
C SER A 24 24.76 27.52 10.55
N ALA A 25 25.04 26.46 9.81
CA ALA A 25 26.10 26.38 8.80
C ALA A 25 25.48 25.63 7.59
N GLN A 26 25.21 26.29 6.46
CA GLN A 26 26.14 26.78 5.43
C GLN A 26 26.68 25.64 4.54
N ASP A 27 26.38 25.74 3.24
CA ASP A 27 26.79 24.80 2.20
C ASP A 27 28.29 24.83 1.89
N ALA A 28 28.84 23.68 1.54
CA ALA A 28 30.07 23.53 0.76
C ALA A 28 29.93 22.31 -0.18
N PRO A 29 30.42 22.37 -1.43
CA PRO A 29 30.13 21.36 -2.45
C PRO A 29 31.01 20.11 -2.33
N VAL A 30 30.51 19.00 -2.90
CA VAL A 30 31.28 17.76 -3.11
C VAL A 30 31.36 17.50 -4.61
N GLU A 31 32.56 17.60 -5.19
CA GLU A 31 32.84 17.22 -6.57
C GLU A 31 33.24 15.73 -6.70
N PRO A 32 33.02 15.09 -7.87
CA PRO A 32 33.26 13.66 -8.05
C PRO A 32 34.71 13.34 -8.44
N VAL A 33 35.21 12.17 -8.01
CA VAL A 33 36.52 11.64 -8.42
C VAL A 33 36.34 10.29 -9.13
N VAL A 34 36.71 10.24 -10.41
CA VAL A 34 36.78 9.06 -11.29
C VAL A 34 37.61 9.40 -12.53
N PRO A 35 38.27 8.44 -13.20
CA PRO A 35 39.14 7.41 -12.65
C PRO A 35 40.54 7.44 -13.32
N ALA A 36 41.49 6.63 -12.84
CA ALA A 36 42.77 6.41 -13.53
C ALA A 36 42.81 5.01 -14.15
N ALA A 37 43.25 4.91 -15.41
CA ALA A 37 43.47 3.67 -16.14
C ALA A 37 44.86 3.72 -16.83
N THR A 38 45.48 2.56 -17.04
CA THR A 38 46.81 2.46 -17.66
C THR A 38 46.81 1.47 -18.82
N THR A 39 47.49 1.85 -19.91
CA THR A 39 47.74 1.10 -21.15
C THR A 39 48.62 -0.15 -20.93
N ALA A 40 48.56 -1.27 -21.66
CA ALA A 40 48.21 -1.63 -23.06
C ALA A 40 49.41 -1.63 -24.06
N THR A 41 49.70 -2.79 -24.69
CA THR A 41 50.71 -2.99 -25.78
C THR A 41 50.36 -4.19 -26.70
N VAL A 42 50.50 -4.06 -28.04
CA VAL A 42 50.16 -4.98 -29.18
C VAL A 42 51.05 -4.56 -30.40
N PRO A 43 51.42 -5.32 -31.50
CA PRO A 43 50.98 -6.60 -32.14
C PRO A 43 52.07 -7.72 -32.09
N ALA A 44 52.26 -8.75 -32.96
CA ALA A 44 51.80 -9.23 -34.30
C ALA A 44 51.87 -10.81 -34.38
N ASP A 45 51.45 -11.62 -35.37
CA ASP A 45 51.20 -11.55 -36.84
C ASP A 45 52.49 -11.56 -37.74
N PRO A 46 52.56 -12.15 -38.98
CA PRO A 46 51.49 -12.64 -39.87
C PRO A 46 51.70 -14.00 -40.65
N ALA A 47 50.73 -14.32 -41.54
CA ALA A 47 50.85 -15.12 -42.81
C ALA A 47 50.92 -16.68 -42.76
N ALA A 48 50.58 -17.47 -43.82
CA ALA A 48 49.60 -17.32 -44.93
C ALA A 48 49.36 -18.64 -45.74
N VAL A 49 48.11 -18.82 -46.24
CA VAL A 49 47.62 -19.52 -47.47
C VAL A 49 48.27 -20.82 -48.02
N ALA A 50 47.45 -21.89 -48.16
CA ALA A 50 47.37 -22.96 -49.21
C ALA A 50 46.98 -24.33 -48.58
N ALA A 51 46.41 -25.35 -49.25
CA ALA A 51 45.52 -25.51 -50.41
C ALA A 51 44.93 -26.95 -50.36
N ALA A 52 43.84 -27.28 -51.08
CA ALA A 52 43.19 -28.62 -51.02
C ALA A 52 43.74 -29.63 -52.06
N PRO A 53 43.34 -30.93 -52.01
CA PRO A 53 42.15 -31.33 -52.79
C PRO A 53 41.22 -32.36 -52.08
N ARG A 54 40.24 -32.87 -52.84
CA ARG A 54 39.09 -33.70 -52.42
C ARG A 54 39.34 -35.21 -52.57
N SER A 55 38.42 -36.01 -52.03
CA SER A 55 38.00 -37.30 -52.59
C SER A 55 36.48 -37.38 -52.61
N ASP A 56 35.88 -37.70 -53.76
CA ASP A 56 34.43 -37.81 -53.96
C ASP A 56 33.93 -39.28 -53.77
N ALA A 57 32.67 -39.55 -54.15
CA ALA A 57 31.94 -40.84 -54.12
C ALA A 57 31.37 -41.30 -52.74
N ASP A 58 30.11 -41.78 -52.63
CA ASP A 58 29.00 -41.73 -53.59
C ASP A 58 27.61 -41.79 -52.88
N ALA A 59 26.54 -41.56 -53.64
CA ALA A 59 25.13 -41.66 -53.24
C ALA A 59 24.52 -43.05 -53.61
N PRO A 60 23.31 -43.41 -53.15
CA PRO A 60 22.95 -44.83 -52.95
C PRO A 60 22.21 -45.51 -54.13
N PRO A 61 22.33 -46.84 -54.25
CA PRO A 61 21.46 -47.66 -55.09
C PRO A 61 20.22 -48.19 -54.33
N GLU A 62 19.04 -47.86 -54.84
CA GLU A 62 17.81 -48.64 -54.70
C GLU A 62 17.32 -49.01 -56.12
N PRO A 63 16.34 -49.93 -56.33
CA PRO A 63 15.64 -50.78 -55.36
C PRO A 63 15.58 -52.27 -55.75
N LYS A 64 15.06 -53.14 -54.85
CA LYS A 64 13.94 -54.06 -55.19
C LYS A 64 13.36 -54.88 -54.00
N ALA A 65 12.12 -54.53 -53.68
CA ALA A 65 10.97 -55.43 -53.49
C ALA A 65 10.89 -56.48 -52.36
N LYS A 66 9.90 -56.25 -51.48
CA LYS A 66 8.95 -57.21 -50.89
C LYS A 66 9.46 -58.24 -49.85
N GLY A 67 9.33 -57.85 -48.59
CA GLY A 67 8.74 -58.72 -47.54
C GLY A 67 7.40 -58.13 -47.09
N GLU A 68 6.40 -58.96 -46.77
CA GLU A 68 5.05 -58.49 -46.36
C GLU A 68 4.98 -58.18 -44.86
N PRO A 69 4.51 -56.99 -44.44
CA PRO A 69 4.12 -56.73 -43.06
C PRO A 69 2.74 -57.32 -42.75
N GLN A 70 2.59 -58.01 -41.62
CA GLN A 70 1.32 -58.56 -41.16
C GLN A 70 0.26 -57.45 -40.93
N PRO A 71 -1.04 -57.70 -41.22
CA PRO A 71 -2.12 -56.72 -41.03
C PRO A 71 -2.54 -56.59 -39.55
N GLY A 72 -1.59 -56.27 -38.67
CA GLY A 72 -1.77 -56.27 -37.21
C GLY A 72 -1.97 -54.91 -36.55
N ASP A 73 -1.46 -53.81 -37.13
CA ASP A 73 -1.37 -52.53 -36.41
C ASP A 73 -1.94 -51.34 -37.21
N ARG A 74 -3.27 -51.19 -37.18
CA ARG A 74 -3.94 -49.97 -37.63
C ARG A 74 -3.66 -48.85 -36.63
N ARG A 75 -2.51 -48.17 -36.81
CA ARG A 75 -2.08 -46.95 -36.10
C ARG A 75 -3.26 -46.02 -35.83
N ARG A 76 -3.86 -46.13 -34.64
CA ARG A 76 -5.11 -45.43 -34.28
C ARG A 76 -4.84 -43.92 -34.37
N ALA A 77 -5.46 -43.26 -35.35
CA ALA A 77 -5.29 -41.83 -35.54
C ALA A 77 -5.62 -41.10 -34.23
N ALA A 78 -4.61 -40.45 -33.64
CA ALA A 78 -4.79 -39.73 -32.40
C ALA A 78 -5.83 -38.62 -32.60
N ALA A 79 -6.85 -38.59 -31.74
CA ALA A 79 -7.87 -37.55 -31.79
C ALA A 79 -7.20 -36.15 -31.70
N PRO A 80 -7.71 -35.14 -32.41
CA PRO A 80 -7.03 -33.84 -32.52
C PRO A 80 -6.88 -33.17 -31.16
N GLN A 81 -5.64 -33.15 -30.63
CA GLN A 81 -5.28 -32.53 -29.34
C GLN A 81 -5.84 -31.11 -29.25
N ALA A 82 -6.69 -30.90 -28.24
CA ALA A 82 -7.33 -29.61 -27.97
C ALA A 82 -6.26 -28.52 -27.77
N GLY A 83 -6.25 -27.53 -28.66
CA GLY A 83 -5.57 -26.26 -28.42
C GLY A 83 -6.29 -25.44 -27.35
N GLY A 84 -5.63 -24.45 -26.77
CA GLY A 84 -6.22 -23.69 -25.67
C GLY A 84 -5.40 -22.50 -25.20
N ARG A 85 -5.80 -21.95 -24.06
CA ARG A 85 -5.10 -20.91 -23.29
C ARG A 85 -5.26 -21.20 -21.79
N ILE A 86 -4.22 -20.89 -21.02
CA ILE A 86 -4.25 -20.95 -19.56
C ILE A 86 -3.82 -19.59 -18.99
N GLY A 87 -4.60 -19.10 -18.02
CA GLY A 87 -4.37 -17.82 -17.34
C GLY A 87 -4.23 -18.01 -15.84
N VAL A 88 -3.44 -17.16 -15.20
CA VAL A 88 -3.20 -17.12 -13.76
C VAL A 88 -3.26 -15.66 -13.29
N TRP A 89 -3.75 -15.43 -12.08
CA TRP A 89 -3.83 -14.13 -11.42
C TRP A 89 -3.70 -14.31 -9.91
N LEU A 90 -3.65 -13.18 -9.17
CA LEU A 90 -3.37 -13.16 -7.74
C LEU A 90 -4.43 -12.32 -7.01
N ASP A 91 -5.00 -12.92 -5.98
CA ASP A 91 -6.01 -12.37 -5.06
C ASP A 91 -5.59 -12.64 -3.59
N GLY A 92 -6.44 -12.31 -2.63
CA GLY A 92 -6.13 -12.42 -1.20
C GLY A 92 -5.40 -11.18 -0.67
N GLU A 93 -4.37 -11.37 0.16
CA GLU A 93 -3.60 -10.27 0.78
C GLU A 93 -2.57 -9.65 -0.18
N VAL A 94 -3.03 -9.17 -1.34
CA VAL A 94 -2.22 -8.48 -2.34
C VAL A 94 -2.63 -7.02 -2.52
N TYR A 95 -1.64 -6.17 -2.75
CA TYR A 95 -1.75 -4.72 -2.81
C TYR A 95 -1.27 -4.20 -4.16
N ARG A 96 -2.00 -3.26 -4.76
CA ARG A 96 -1.62 -2.66 -6.04
C ARG A 96 -1.06 -1.26 -5.82
N LEU A 97 0.21 -1.08 -6.19
CA LEU A 97 0.95 0.18 -6.10
C LEU A 97 1.33 0.60 -7.53
N GLY A 98 0.51 1.44 -8.15
CA GLY A 98 0.66 1.78 -9.57
C GLY A 98 0.46 0.53 -10.45
N ARG A 99 1.54 0.04 -11.05
CA ARG A 99 1.57 -1.19 -11.87
C ARG A 99 2.06 -2.43 -11.10
N GLU A 100 2.69 -2.24 -9.94
CA GLU A 100 3.25 -3.31 -9.13
C GLU A 100 2.14 -4.00 -8.30
N THR A 101 2.28 -5.31 -8.13
CA THR A 101 1.48 -6.09 -7.17
C THR A 101 2.43 -6.54 -6.06
N VAL A 102 2.13 -6.19 -4.82
CA VAL A 102 3.00 -6.44 -3.67
C VAL A 102 2.24 -7.10 -2.53
N THR A 103 2.94 -7.83 -1.67
CA THR A 103 2.43 -8.38 -0.42
C THR A 103 3.49 -8.26 0.68
N VAL A 104 3.19 -8.73 1.90
CA VAL A 104 4.12 -8.65 3.05
C VAL A 104 4.36 -10.03 3.65
N PRO A 105 5.52 -10.28 4.30
CA PRO A 105 5.83 -11.58 4.87
C PRO A 105 4.74 -12.13 5.79
N GLY A 106 4.49 -13.44 5.70
CA GLY A 106 3.49 -14.14 6.52
C GLY A 106 2.03 -13.92 6.13
N LYS A 107 1.73 -13.29 4.99
CA LYS A 107 0.36 -13.19 4.45
C LYS A 107 0.11 -14.20 3.33
N ASP A 108 -1.15 -14.67 3.27
CA ASP A 108 -1.62 -15.63 2.28
C ASP A 108 -2.03 -14.93 0.98
N VAL A 109 -1.36 -15.30 -0.11
CA VAL A 109 -1.74 -14.93 -1.47
C VAL A 109 -2.48 -16.11 -2.09
N GLU A 110 -3.68 -15.85 -2.62
CA GLU A 110 -4.45 -16.83 -3.37
C GLU A 110 -4.12 -16.72 -4.86
N ILE A 111 -3.61 -17.80 -5.41
CA ILE A 111 -3.34 -17.97 -6.84
C ILE A 111 -4.64 -18.45 -7.47
N GLY A 112 -5.31 -17.60 -8.24
CA GLY A 112 -6.45 -17.96 -9.08
C GLY A 112 -6.00 -18.28 -10.50
N GLY A 113 -6.74 -19.14 -11.20
CA GLY A 113 -6.46 -19.39 -12.62
C GLY A 113 -7.59 -20.07 -13.37
N ARG A 114 -7.50 -20.02 -14.71
CA ARG A 114 -8.52 -20.55 -15.64
C ARG A 114 -7.85 -21.21 -16.84
N ILE A 115 -8.34 -22.38 -17.22
CA ILE A 115 -7.97 -23.12 -18.43
C ILE A 115 -9.16 -23.18 -19.39
N VAL A 116 -8.87 -23.01 -20.68
CA VAL A 116 -9.85 -22.99 -21.77
C VAL A 116 -9.25 -23.73 -22.98
N PRO A 117 -9.92 -24.73 -23.57
CA PRO A 117 -11.14 -25.37 -23.09
C PRO A 117 -10.88 -26.20 -21.82
N TYR A 118 -11.96 -26.58 -21.13
CA TYR A 118 -11.90 -27.68 -20.16
C TYR A 118 -11.86 -29.02 -20.90
N VAL A 119 -10.98 -29.91 -20.44
CA VAL A 119 -10.92 -31.32 -20.82
C VAL A 119 -10.93 -32.13 -19.51
N PRO A 120 -11.75 -33.19 -19.38
CA PRO A 120 -11.79 -34.00 -18.17
C PRO A 120 -10.44 -34.65 -17.80
N ASN A 121 -10.26 -34.92 -16.50
CA ASN A 121 -9.10 -35.60 -15.88
C ASN A 121 -7.71 -34.95 -16.07
N GLN A 122 -7.62 -33.87 -16.86
CA GLN A 122 -6.41 -33.08 -17.03
C GLN A 122 -5.99 -32.36 -15.72
N LYS A 123 -4.69 -32.10 -15.56
CA LYS A 123 -4.11 -31.54 -14.33
C LYS A 123 -3.25 -30.32 -14.65
N VAL A 124 -3.37 -29.27 -13.83
CA VAL A 124 -2.57 -28.04 -13.94
C VAL A 124 -1.51 -28.04 -12.83
N THR A 125 -0.25 -27.85 -13.21
CA THR A 125 0.88 -27.65 -12.30
C THR A 125 1.14 -26.15 -12.15
N ILE A 126 0.91 -25.64 -10.95
CA ILE A 126 1.22 -24.28 -10.52
C ILE A 126 2.66 -24.29 -9.97
N ARG A 127 3.48 -23.35 -10.43
CA ARG A 127 4.87 -23.14 -9.97
C ARG A 127 5.05 -21.71 -9.51
N VAL A 128 5.56 -21.55 -8.29
CA VAL A 128 5.92 -20.27 -7.67
C VAL A 128 7.43 -20.24 -7.54
N TRP A 129 8.08 -19.30 -8.21
CA TRP A 129 9.52 -19.06 -8.16
C TRP A 129 9.82 -17.81 -7.35
N ASN A 130 10.90 -17.81 -6.57
CA ASN A 130 11.50 -16.61 -5.97
C ASN A 130 12.86 -16.40 -6.65
N GLY A 131 12.95 -15.40 -7.54
CA GLY A 131 14.06 -15.31 -8.49
C GLY A 131 14.23 -16.62 -9.28
N SER A 132 15.41 -17.24 -9.21
CA SER A 132 15.73 -18.52 -9.83
C SER A 132 15.34 -19.75 -8.99
N ARG A 133 14.93 -19.58 -7.73
CA ARG A 133 14.61 -20.70 -6.82
C ARG A 133 13.13 -21.08 -6.90
N LEU A 134 12.83 -22.35 -7.17
CA LEU A 134 11.47 -22.88 -7.01
C LEU A 134 11.07 -22.82 -5.52
N ALA A 135 10.09 -21.98 -5.19
CA ALA A 135 9.62 -21.74 -3.83
C ALA A 135 8.42 -22.65 -3.47
N LYS A 136 7.55 -22.95 -4.44
CA LYS A 136 6.45 -23.91 -4.29
C LYS A 136 6.04 -24.50 -5.64
N GLN A 137 5.69 -25.79 -5.66
CA GLN A 137 5.01 -26.44 -6.78
C GLN A 137 3.77 -27.16 -6.24
N VAL A 138 2.63 -27.02 -6.92
CA VAL A 138 1.38 -27.73 -6.59
C VAL A 138 0.69 -28.17 -7.87
N THR A 139 0.32 -29.44 -7.96
CA THR A 139 -0.51 -29.96 -9.06
C THR A 139 -1.96 -30.06 -8.60
N VAL A 140 -2.88 -29.45 -9.35
CA VAL A 140 -4.30 -29.35 -9.02
C VAL A 140 -5.18 -29.79 -10.20
N THR A 141 -6.32 -30.42 -9.91
CA THR A 141 -7.34 -30.76 -10.90
C THR A 141 -8.29 -29.56 -11.06
N PRO A 142 -8.41 -28.95 -12.26
CA PRO A 142 -9.32 -27.82 -12.48
C PRO A 142 -10.79 -28.22 -12.32
N LYS A 143 -11.57 -27.38 -11.63
CA LYS A 143 -13.02 -27.53 -11.45
C LYS A 143 -13.77 -26.93 -12.65
N PRO A 144 -14.66 -27.67 -13.32
CA PRO A 144 -15.36 -27.17 -14.50
C PRO A 144 -16.39 -26.07 -14.17
N SER A 145 -16.58 -25.12 -15.10
CA SER A 145 -17.67 -24.16 -15.08
C SER A 145 -19.02 -24.85 -15.36
N LYS A 146 -20.15 -24.22 -14.99
CA LYS A 146 -21.50 -24.77 -15.24
C LYS A 146 -21.73 -25.21 -16.69
N THR A 147 -21.18 -24.47 -17.66
CA THR A 147 -21.24 -24.77 -19.10
C THR A 147 -20.28 -25.87 -19.58
N LYS A 148 -19.41 -26.41 -18.71
CA LYS A 148 -18.31 -27.34 -19.00
C LYS A 148 -17.31 -26.89 -20.10
N GLN A 149 -17.42 -25.67 -20.62
CA GLN A 149 -16.50 -25.13 -21.64
C GLN A 149 -15.13 -24.71 -21.08
N THR A 150 -15.07 -24.34 -19.79
CA THR A 150 -13.85 -23.83 -19.14
C THR A 150 -13.72 -24.40 -17.74
N ALA A 151 -12.52 -24.36 -17.16
CA ALA A 151 -12.34 -24.77 -15.76
C ALA A 151 -11.45 -23.79 -15.00
N THR A 152 -11.66 -23.69 -13.69
CA THR A 152 -10.88 -22.86 -12.78
C THR A 152 -10.08 -23.71 -11.82
N PHE A 153 -8.93 -23.19 -11.39
CA PHE A 153 -8.07 -23.80 -10.39
C PHE A 153 -7.63 -22.72 -9.40
N SER A 154 -7.31 -23.14 -8.17
CA SER A 154 -6.65 -22.25 -7.21
C SER A 154 -5.67 -23.00 -6.31
N ALA A 155 -4.73 -22.25 -5.75
CA ALA A 155 -3.83 -22.68 -4.69
C ALA A 155 -3.47 -21.47 -3.81
N ARG A 156 -2.91 -21.69 -2.62
CA ARG A 156 -2.37 -20.63 -1.76
C ARG A 156 -0.87 -20.73 -1.63
N PHE A 157 -0.20 -19.59 -1.50
CA PHE A 157 1.18 -19.53 -1.02
C PHE A 157 1.35 -18.40 0.00
N THR A 158 2.33 -18.60 0.88
CA THR A 158 2.63 -17.74 2.01
C THR A 158 4.15 -17.58 2.02
N ALA A 159 4.66 -16.36 1.91
CA ALA A 159 6.09 -16.10 1.86
C ALA A 159 6.61 -15.66 3.24
N GLY A 160 7.52 -16.44 3.83
CA GLY A 160 8.12 -16.09 5.13
C GLY A 160 9.25 -15.07 5.08
N LYS A 161 9.73 -14.70 3.87
CA LYS A 161 10.82 -13.73 3.65
C LYS A 161 10.52 -12.85 2.42
N PRO A 162 11.06 -11.62 2.36
CA PRO A 162 11.01 -10.78 1.17
C PRO A 162 11.61 -11.43 -0.10
N GLY A 163 11.21 -10.95 -1.26
CA GLY A 163 11.71 -11.38 -2.58
C GLY A 163 10.72 -11.14 -3.72
N GLU A 164 11.17 -11.29 -4.97
CA GLU A 164 10.32 -11.23 -6.18
C GLU A 164 9.71 -12.61 -6.47
N PHE A 165 8.39 -12.75 -6.38
CA PHE A 165 7.72 -14.04 -6.64
C PHE A 165 7.02 -14.04 -8.00
N ARG A 166 7.30 -15.06 -8.83
CA ARG A 166 6.70 -15.24 -10.16
C ARG A 166 5.93 -16.55 -10.23
N VAL A 167 4.62 -16.44 -10.48
CA VAL A 167 3.67 -17.55 -10.50
C VAL A 167 3.31 -17.91 -11.93
N PHE A 168 3.46 -19.19 -12.27
CA PHE A 168 3.11 -19.76 -13.57
C PHE A 168 2.13 -20.91 -13.38
N ALA A 169 1.16 -21.04 -14.29
CA ALA A 169 0.34 -22.23 -14.43
C ALA A 169 0.72 -22.96 -15.73
N THR A 170 0.97 -24.27 -15.64
CA THR A 170 1.40 -25.11 -16.75
C THR A 170 0.53 -26.36 -16.85
N HIS A 171 0.15 -26.72 -18.07
CA HIS A 171 -0.53 -27.97 -18.42
C HIS A 171 0.43 -28.77 -19.32
N ALA A 172 0.86 -29.95 -18.88
CA ALA A 172 1.75 -30.81 -19.67
C ALA A 172 1.00 -31.41 -20.87
N ARG A 173 1.72 -31.79 -21.94
CA ARG A 173 1.09 -32.39 -23.12
C ARG A 173 0.46 -33.75 -22.79
N THR A 174 -0.78 -33.96 -23.21
CA THR A 174 -1.51 -35.24 -23.09
C THR A 174 -2.09 -35.65 -24.46
N PRO A 175 -2.61 -36.88 -24.64
CA PRO A 175 -3.27 -37.26 -25.89
C PRO A 175 -4.49 -36.40 -26.20
N GLU A 176 -5.17 -35.85 -25.19
CA GLU A 176 -6.41 -35.08 -25.34
C GLU A 176 -6.17 -33.57 -25.47
N GLN A 177 -5.13 -33.02 -24.81
CA GLN A 177 -4.88 -31.57 -24.74
C GLN A 177 -3.40 -31.23 -24.97
N ARG A 178 -3.16 -30.14 -25.71
CA ARG A 178 -1.80 -29.64 -25.96
C ARG A 178 -1.15 -29.14 -24.68
N GLU A 179 0.18 -28.99 -24.71
CA GLU A 179 0.89 -28.25 -23.67
C GLU A 179 0.44 -26.79 -23.66
N LEU A 180 0.21 -26.22 -22.47
CA LEU A 180 -0.17 -24.82 -22.27
C LEU A 180 0.63 -24.23 -21.11
N ALA A 181 1.14 -23.01 -21.29
CA ALA A 181 1.78 -22.22 -20.24
C ALA A 181 1.12 -20.84 -20.13
N SER A 182 0.97 -20.34 -18.90
CA SER A 182 0.46 -19.00 -18.66
C SER A 182 1.56 -17.95 -18.83
N LYS A 183 1.17 -16.68 -19.04
CA LYS A 183 2.03 -15.57 -18.66
C LYS A 183 2.28 -15.64 -17.13
N ALA A 184 3.42 -15.11 -16.67
CA ALA A 184 3.69 -15.00 -15.24
C ALA A 184 2.73 -13.98 -14.60
N ALA A 185 2.22 -14.30 -13.42
CA ALA A 185 1.75 -13.30 -12.47
C ALA A 185 2.88 -13.00 -11.48
N ALA A 186 3.33 -11.75 -11.42
CA ALA A 186 4.37 -11.32 -10.49
C ALA A 186 3.75 -10.75 -9.21
N VAL A 187 4.40 -10.98 -8.07
CA VAL A 187 4.10 -10.31 -6.80
C VAL A 187 5.35 -10.22 -5.93
N ASP A 188 5.64 -9.02 -5.44
CA ASP A 188 6.84 -8.77 -4.67
C ASP A 188 6.50 -8.75 -3.17
N VAL A 189 7.19 -9.60 -2.41
CA VAL A 189 7.03 -9.68 -0.96
C VAL A 189 7.96 -8.65 -0.36
N VAL A 190 7.41 -7.53 0.11
CA VAL A 190 8.22 -6.36 0.50
C VAL A 190 8.61 -6.41 1.97
N ALA A 191 9.84 -6.00 2.29
CA ALA A 191 10.31 -5.93 3.67
C ALA A 191 9.46 -4.92 4.47
N PRO A 192 9.09 -5.20 5.74
CA PRO A 192 8.20 -4.37 6.54
C PRO A 192 8.90 -3.12 7.13
N VAL A 193 9.64 -2.38 6.31
CA VAL A 193 10.45 -1.22 6.70
C VAL A 193 9.61 0.06 6.56
N ALA A 194 9.28 0.69 7.68
CA ALA A 194 8.57 1.96 7.75
C ALA A 194 8.95 2.74 9.02
N GLY A 195 9.19 4.04 8.85
CA GLY A 195 9.59 5.00 9.89
C GLY A 195 10.02 6.31 9.22
N PHE A 196 10.02 7.43 9.94
CA PHE A 196 10.21 8.77 9.34
C PHE A 196 11.38 8.86 8.35
N GLY A 197 11.14 9.52 7.21
CA GLY A 197 12.10 9.64 6.10
C GLY A 197 12.17 8.40 5.18
N THR A 198 11.73 7.22 5.62
CA THR A 198 11.76 5.99 4.80
C THR A 198 10.87 6.13 3.57
N ARG A 199 11.43 5.87 2.38
CA ARG A 199 10.68 5.54 1.17
C ARG A 199 10.61 4.02 1.02
N SER A 200 9.41 3.42 1.00
CA SER A 200 9.25 1.98 0.72
C SER A 200 7.86 1.64 0.18
N ALA A 201 7.77 0.52 -0.55
CA ALA A 201 6.49 -0.06 -0.96
C ALA A 201 5.61 -0.44 0.25
N PHE A 202 6.22 -0.85 1.37
CA PHE A 202 5.50 -1.13 2.62
C PHE A 202 4.83 0.11 3.21
N VAL A 203 5.50 1.27 3.19
CA VAL A 203 4.87 2.56 3.53
C VAL A 203 3.70 2.84 2.57
N GLY A 204 3.85 2.56 1.27
CA GLY A 204 2.78 2.66 0.28
C GLY A 204 1.54 1.80 0.61
N ILE A 205 1.74 0.57 1.10
CA ILE A 205 0.65 -0.30 1.60
C ILE A 205 -0.05 0.35 2.81
N LEU A 206 0.72 0.81 3.80
CA LEU A 206 0.15 1.43 5.01
C LEU A 206 -0.62 2.72 4.70
N GLN A 207 -0.09 3.57 3.80
CA GLN A 207 -0.79 4.74 3.27
C GLN A 207 -2.08 4.36 2.53
N GLN A 208 -2.08 3.28 1.74
CA GLN A 208 -3.29 2.77 1.08
C GLN A 208 -4.33 2.24 2.08
N LYS A 209 -3.92 1.57 3.16
CA LYS A 209 -4.82 1.12 4.24
C LYS A 209 -5.41 2.30 5.02
N LEU A 210 -4.59 3.27 5.42
CA LEU A 210 -5.03 4.51 6.08
C LEU A 210 -6.06 5.26 5.23
N ALA A 211 -5.77 5.44 3.93
CA ALA A 211 -6.71 6.09 3.00
C ALA A 211 -8.03 5.30 2.85
N LYS A 212 -7.97 3.95 2.79
CA LYS A 212 -9.17 3.10 2.73
C LYS A 212 -10.00 3.14 4.03
N LEU A 213 -9.36 3.42 5.16
CA LEU A 213 -10.00 3.67 6.45
C LEU A 213 -10.49 5.12 6.64
N GLY A 214 -10.33 5.96 5.61
CA GLY A 214 -10.79 7.35 5.62
C GLY A 214 -9.85 8.34 6.30
N TYR A 215 -8.58 8.01 6.58
CA TYR A 215 -7.64 8.97 7.15
C TYR A 215 -6.99 9.85 6.07
N ALA A 216 -6.82 11.13 6.37
CA ALA A 216 -6.09 12.06 5.52
C ALA A 216 -4.60 11.71 5.50
N VAL A 217 -4.12 11.17 4.39
CA VAL A 217 -2.76 10.65 4.25
C VAL A 217 -2.24 10.87 2.81
N PRO A 218 -0.96 11.24 2.60
CA PRO A 218 -0.35 11.19 1.29
C PRO A 218 -0.21 9.73 0.81
N ARG A 219 -0.06 9.53 -0.50
CA ARG A 219 0.11 8.21 -1.14
C ARG A 219 1.34 8.18 -2.04
N ASN A 220 2.46 8.63 -1.49
CA ASN A 220 3.74 8.86 -2.14
C ASN A 220 4.80 7.78 -1.84
N GLY A 221 4.50 6.82 -0.96
CA GLY A 221 5.42 5.79 -0.48
C GLY A 221 6.49 6.27 0.49
N VAL A 222 6.38 7.48 1.04
CA VAL A 222 7.34 8.10 1.96
C VAL A 222 6.70 8.34 3.33
N TYR A 223 7.38 7.94 4.40
CA TYR A 223 6.92 8.22 5.77
C TYR A 223 7.27 9.66 6.14
N ASP A 224 6.46 10.58 5.64
CA ASP A 224 6.56 12.01 5.87
C ASP A 224 5.69 12.47 7.06
N GLY A 225 5.70 13.77 7.35
CA GLY A 225 4.84 14.37 8.37
C GLY A 225 3.34 14.22 8.10
N GLY A 226 2.90 14.00 6.86
CA GLY A 226 1.50 13.68 6.55
C GLY A 226 1.13 12.27 7.00
N THR A 227 2.02 11.31 6.73
CA THR A 227 1.92 9.92 7.19
C THR A 227 1.96 9.83 8.71
N GLY A 228 2.85 10.59 9.36
CA GLY A 228 2.89 10.71 10.82
C GLY A 228 1.57 11.20 11.42
N ARG A 229 1.00 12.29 10.90
CA ARG A 229 -0.30 12.82 11.38
C ARG A 229 -1.48 11.87 11.10
N ALA A 230 -1.45 11.11 10.01
CA ALA A 230 -2.43 10.07 9.75
C ALA A 230 -2.36 8.92 10.76
N ILE A 231 -1.15 8.52 11.17
CA ILE A 231 -0.92 7.52 12.22
C ILE A 231 -1.34 8.03 13.61
N GLU A 232 -1.11 9.31 13.92
CA GLU A 232 -1.61 9.93 15.15
C GLU A 232 -3.14 9.99 15.18
N ALA A 233 -3.79 10.40 14.08
CA ALA A 233 -5.24 10.37 13.94
C ALA A 233 -5.79 8.94 14.11
N TYR A 234 -5.16 7.94 13.47
CA TYR A 234 -5.50 6.53 13.64
C TYR A 234 -5.41 6.09 15.10
N ARG A 235 -4.28 6.38 15.78
CA ARG A 235 -4.06 6.05 17.19
C ARG A 235 -5.08 6.73 18.10
N LYS A 236 -5.38 8.02 17.87
CA LYS A 236 -6.41 8.79 18.57
C LYS A 236 -7.80 8.15 18.47
N VAL A 237 -8.23 7.73 17.27
CA VAL A 237 -9.50 7.01 17.07
C VAL A 237 -9.54 5.67 17.80
N ASN A 238 -8.42 4.95 17.83
CA ASN A 238 -8.33 3.60 18.36
C ASN A 238 -7.98 3.55 19.86
N GLY A 239 -8.06 4.68 20.59
CA GLY A 239 -7.78 4.74 22.03
C GLY A 239 -6.32 4.47 22.40
N MET A 240 -5.39 4.65 21.47
CA MET A 240 -3.96 4.36 21.65
C MET A 240 -3.16 5.60 22.10
N SER A 241 -1.94 5.37 22.58
CA SER A 241 -0.90 6.39 22.76
C SER A 241 -0.79 7.28 21.52
N ARG A 242 -0.94 8.60 21.70
CA ARG A 242 -1.09 9.59 20.63
C ARG A 242 0.26 9.97 20.01
N LEU A 243 0.88 9.01 19.32
CA LEU A 243 2.20 9.13 18.69
C LEU A 243 2.09 9.19 17.16
N GLN A 244 3.13 9.71 16.49
CA GLN A 244 3.22 9.71 15.01
C GLN A 244 4.05 8.54 14.45
N THR A 245 4.55 7.65 15.31
CA THR A 245 5.35 6.46 14.96
C THR A 245 4.49 5.20 14.83
N LEU A 246 5.01 4.16 14.16
CA LEU A 246 4.40 2.83 14.12
C LEU A 246 4.80 1.99 15.33
N ASP A 247 3.96 0.98 15.62
CA ASP A 247 4.32 -0.21 16.38
C ASP A 247 3.68 -1.44 15.70
N ALA A 248 4.02 -2.65 16.14
CA ALA A 248 3.52 -3.89 15.55
C ALA A 248 1.99 -4.02 15.60
N ALA A 249 1.32 -3.47 16.63
CA ALA A 249 -0.12 -3.54 16.77
C ALA A 249 -0.86 -2.57 15.84
N VAL A 250 -0.29 -1.38 15.60
CA VAL A 250 -0.77 -0.46 14.55
C VAL A 250 -0.56 -1.07 13.17
N VAL A 251 0.61 -1.63 12.88
CA VAL A 251 0.91 -2.30 11.60
C VAL A 251 -0.08 -3.44 11.33
N ASP A 252 -0.30 -4.33 12.28
CA ASP A 252 -1.23 -5.46 12.10
C ASP A 252 -2.69 -5.00 11.92
N LYS A 253 -3.19 -4.05 12.74
CA LYS A 253 -4.56 -3.54 12.57
C LYS A 253 -4.74 -2.81 11.23
N LEU A 254 -3.75 -2.05 10.77
CA LEU A 254 -3.77 -1.43 9.44
C LEU A 254 -3.75 -2.49 8.34
N LEU A 255 -2.93 -3.53 8.44
CA LEU A 255 -2.93 -4.65 7.49
C LEU A 255 -4.28 -5.39 7.50
N ARG A 256 -4.91 -5.62 8.65
CA ARG A 256 -6.28 -6.15 8.75
C ARG A 256 -7.36 -5.17 8.26
N GLY A 257 -7.01 -3.90 8.00
CA GLY A 257 -7.95 -2.89 7.52
C GLY A 257 -9.03 -2.54 8.54
N VAL A 258 -8.68 -2.45 9.83
CA VAL A 258 -9.59 -2.14 10.94
C VAL A 258 -9.15 -0.90 11.72
N GLY A 259 -10.11 -0.24 12.38
CA GLY A 259 -9.86 0.98 13.16
C GLY A 259 -10.07 2.28 12.40
N GLY A 260 -11.05 2.33 11.49
CA GLY A 260 -11.54 3.59 10.91
C GLY A 260 -12.38 4.38 11.91
N PHE A 261 -12.55 5.67 11.67
CA PHE A 261 -13.42 6.54 12.47
C PHE A 261 -14.89 6.09 12.35
N LYS A 262 -15.63 6.12 13.46
CA LYS A 262 -17.05 5.72 13.52
C LYS A 262 -17.94 6.95 13.40
N VAL A 263 -18.66 7.05 12.28
CA VAL A 263 -19.66 8.09 12.05
C VAL A 263 -20.77 7.99 13.09
N ARG A 264 -21.14 9.10 13.72
CA ARG A 264 -22.19 9.19 14.75
C ARG A 264 -23.55 9.60 14.19
N TYR A 265 -23.57 10.41 13.14
CA TYR A 265 -24.76 11.01 12.53
C TYR A 265 -24.84 10.75 11.01
N PRO A 266 -24.85 9.48 10.55
CA PRO A 266 -24.76 9.15 9.12
C PRO A 266 -25.87 9.78 8.25
N GLN A 267 -27.00 10.15 8.85
CA GLN A 267 -28.12 10.84 8.21
C GLN A 267 -27.91 12.35 7.95
N HIS A 268 -26.88 13.00 8.53
CA HIS A 268 -26.60 14.44 8.30
C HIS A 268 -25.96 14.73 6.91
N GLY A 269 -25.98 13.77 5.98
CA GLY A 269 -25.54 13.97 4.60
C GLY A 269 -24.05 14.33 4.49
N ARG A 270 -23.77 15.58 4.09
CA ARG A 270 -22.42 16.17 4.05
C ARG A 270 -22.23 17.06 5.28
N HIS A 271 -21.32 16.68 6.16
CA HIS A 271 -21.12 17.33 7.46
C HIS A 271 -19.71 17.06 8.03
N VAL A 272 -19.39 17.70 9.16
CA VAL A 272 -18.15 17.46 9.91
C VAL A 272 -18.49 16.96 11.30
N GLU A 273 -17.86 15.87 11.73
CA GLU A 273 -17.91 15.37 13.10
C GLU A 273 -16.61 15.70 13.84
N ALA A 274 -16.71 16.30 15.03
CA ALA A 274 -15.58 16.66 15.89
C ALA A 274 -15.70 15.91 17.23
N HIS A 275 -14.94 14.83 17.36
CA HIS A 275 -14.96 13.92 18.50
C HIS A 275 -13.91 14.38 19.53
N LEU A 276 -14.35 15.14 20.54
CA LEU A 276 -13.46 15.84 21.47
C LEU A 276 -12.68 14.91 22.39
N GLY A 277 -13.25 13.79 22.85
CA GLY A 277 -12.53 12.79 23.63
C GLY A 277 -11.35 12.19 22.86
N GLN A 278 -11.56 11.87 21.58
CA GLN A 278 -10.50 11.36 20.69
C GLN A 278 -9.53 12.45 20.20
N GLN A 279 -9.95 13.72 20.17
CA GLN A 279 -9.23 14.82 19.50
C GLN A 279 -9.07 14.59 17.99
N VAL A 280 -10.16 14.16 17.33
CA VAL A 280 -10.25 13.84 15.90
C VAL A 280 -11.37 14.63 15.24
N LEU A 281 -11.13 15.11 14.01
CA LEU A 281 -12.10 15.79 13.16
C LEU A 281 -12.29 14.98 11.88
N ALA A 282 -13.53 14.63 11.54
CA ALA A 282 -13.86 13.82 10.38
C ALA A 282 -14.83 14.54 9.45
N LEU A 283 -14.46 14.67 8.18
CA LEU A 283 -15.34 15.09 7.10
C LEU A 283 -16.16 13.88 6.66
N ILE A 284 -17.49 13.97 6.71
CA ILE A 284 -18.43 12.88 6.42
C ILE A 284 -19.24 13.21 5.17
N GLU A 285 -19.40 12.24 4.28
CA GLU A 285 -20.23 12.35 3.09
C GLU A 285 -21.01 11.05 2.86
N ASN A 286 -22.33 11.16 2.64
CA ASN A 286 -23.22 10.02 2.40
C ASN A 286 -23.08 8.90 3.45
N GLY A 287 -23.03 9.30 4.73
CA GLY A 287 -22.90 8.40 5.88
C GLY A 287 -21.53 7.72 6.03
N LYS A 288 -20.51 8.17 5.31
CA LYS A 288 -19.16 7.56 5.30
C LYS A 288 -18.08 8.61 5.56
N VAL A 289 -17.02 8.20 6.25
CA VAL A 289 -15.84 9.04 6.48
C VAL A 289 -15.17 9.31 5.13
N TYR A 290 -15.17 10.58 4.72
CA TYR A 290 -14.47 11.04 3.53
C TYR A 290 -12.99 11.30 3.85
N ARG A 291 -12.70 12.07 4.90
CA ARG A 291 -11.35 12.26 5.47
C ARG A 291 -11.37 12.59 6.97
N ALA A 292 -10.59 11.87 7.77
CA ALA A 292 -10.36 12.10 9.19
C ALA A 292 -8.95 12.65 9.46
N TYR A 293 -8.87 13.58 10.40
CA TYR A 293 -7.72 14.41 10.73
C TYR A 293 -7.46 14.42 12.24
N THR A 294 -6.19 14.57 12.64
CA THR A 294 -5.85 14.99 14.00
C THR A 294 -6.26 16.46 14.20
N THR A 295 -6.87 16.77 15.35
CA THR A 295 -7.21 18.15 15.76
C THR A 295 -6.76 18.41 17.19
N SER A 296 -6.68 19.69 17.58
CA SER A 296 -6.58 20.15 18.96
C SER A 296 -7.74 21.13 19.24
N SER A 297 -8.63 20.76 20.15
CA SER A 297 -9.83 21.55 20.50
C SER A 297 -9.55 22.56 21.63
N GLY A 298 -10.61 23.22 22.11
CA GLY A 298 -10.54 24.15 23.24
C GLY A 298 -10.05 23.50 24.53
N ALA A 299 -9.15 24.18 25.25
CA ALA A 299 -8.66 23.76 26.56
C ALA A 299 -9.78 23.79 27.62
N SER A 300 -9.57 23.17 28.79
CA SER A 300 -10.58 23.10 29.86
C SER A 300 -11.13 24.48 30.30
N VAL A 301 -10.28 25.51 30.32
CA VAL A 301 -10.65 26.90 30.66
C VAL A 301 -11.30 27.68 29.51
N THR A 302 -11.22 27.17 28.28
CA THR A 302 -11.82 27.77 27.07
C THR A 302 -12.31 26.66 26.12
N PRO A 303 -13.32 25.87 26.54
CA PRO A 303 -13.69 24.64 25.85
C PRO A 303 -14.34 24.91 24.48
N THR A 304 -14.24 23.94 23.57
CA THR A 304 -15.07 23.95 22.35
C THR A 304 -16.52 23.66 22.75
N VAL A 305 -17.45 24.48 22.27
CA VAL A 305 -18.88 24.28 22.49
C VAL A 305 -19.38 22.97 21.86
N LEU A 306 -20.22 22.23 22.58
CA LEU A 306 -20.87 21.01 22.10
C LEU A 306 -22.19 21.35 21.39
N GLY A 307 -22.59 20.50 20.43
CA GLY A 307 -23.88 20.60 19.75
C GLY A 307 -23.81 20.35 18.25
N ASN A 308 -24.96 20.48 17.59
CA ASN A 308 -25.05 20.56 16.13
C ASN A 308 -25.08 22.03 15.72
N PHE A 309 -24.11 22.46 14.92
CA PHE A 309 -24.01 23.81 14.37
C PHE A 309 -24.10 23.77 12.85
N ARG A 310 -24.19 24.95 12.21
CA ARG A 310 -24.08 25.07 10.75
C ARG A 310 -22.93 26.00 10.41
N PHE A 311 -22.08 25.55 9.49
CA PHE A 311 -21.02 26.38 8.96
C PHE A 311 -21.60 27.60 8.22
N TYR A 312 -21.15 28.81 8.56
CA TYR A 312 -21.78 30.06 8.10
C TYR A 312 -20.85 31.12 7.49
N TRP A 313 -19.54 31.13 7.78
CA TRP A 313 -18.63 32.15 7.24
C TRP A 313 -17.18 31.67 7.06
N LYS A 314 -16.58 32.02 5.91
CA LYS A 314 -15.19 31.67 5.53
C LYS A 314 -14.29 32.90 5.60
N GLN A 315 -13.09 32.73 6.15
CA GLN A 315 -11.99 33.69 6.02
C GLN A 315 -10.76 33.03 5.37
N PRO A 316 -10.39 33.41 4.14
CA PRO A 316 -9.19 32.90 3.47
C PRO A 316 -7.90 33.49 4.06
N GLY A 317 -6.75 32.88 3.73
CA GLY A 317 -5.43 33.37 4.13
C GLY A 317 -5.15 33.15 5.62
N VAL A 318 -4.36 34.04 6.22
CA VAL A 318 -4.03 34.05 7.65
C VAL A 318 -4.58 35.32 8.27
N ASN A 319 -5.32 35.21 9.38
CA ASN A 319 -5.85 36.38 10.08
C ASN A 319 -4.94 36.84 11.23
N ASN A 320 -5.32 37.95 11.90
CA ASN A 320 -4.58 38.54 13.02
C ASN A 320 -4.50 37.68 14.29
N ARG A 321 -5.02 36.44 14.27
CA ARG A 321 -4.91 35.42 15.32
C ARG A 321 -4.13 34.19 14.85
N GLU A 322 -3.37 34.31 13.77
CA GLU A 322 -2.63 33.23 13.09
C GLU A 322 -3.52 32.07 12.61
N MET A 323 -4.83 32.28 12.47
CA MET A 323 -5.76 31.25 12.04
C MET A 323 -5.74 31.15 10.51
N VAL A 324 -5.27 30.01 10.00
CA VAL A 324 -5.07 29.78 8.55
C VAL A 324 -6.31 29.14 7.94
N HIS A 325 -6.90 29.75 6.90
CA HIS A 325 -8.09 29.28 6.18
C HIS A 325 -9.24 28.90 7.13
N SER A 326 -9.81 29.89 7.79
CA SER A 326 -10.76 29.72 8.89
C SER A 326 -12.19 29.48 8.41
N SER A 327 -12.85 28.49 9.00
CA SER A 327 -14.23 28.09 8.72
C SER A 327 -15.08 28.19 9.98
N TYR A 328 -15.82 29.30 10.14
CA TYR A 328 -16.62 29.62 11.32
C TYR A 328 -17.99 28.92 11.34
N PHE A 329 -18.36 28.38 12.50
CA PHE A 329 -19.59 27.58 12.69
C PHE A 329 -20.49 28.05 13.84
N ILE A 330 -19.95 28.79 14.82
CA ILE A 330 -20.76 29.55 15.78
C ILE A 330 -19.93 30.69 16.38
N ARG A 331 -20.38 31.96 16.22
CA ARG A 331 -19.65 33.15 16.72
C ARG A 331 -18.16 33.07 16.33
N GLY A 332 -17.22 33.28 17.26
CA GLY A 332 -15.78 33.17 17.01
C GLY A 332 -15.22 31.74 16.85
N TYR A 333 -16.04 30.68 16.98
CA TYR A 333 -15.58 29.29 16.90
C TYR A 333 -15.46 28.85 15.44
N ALA A 334 -14.27 28.37 15.07
CA ALA A 334 -13.93 27.94 13.72
C ALA A 334 -13.11 26.64 13.69
N ILE A 335 -13.17 25.95 12.55
CA ILE A 335 -12.15 24.99 12.13
C ILE A 335 -11.08 25.78 11.35
N HIS A 336 -9.80 25.64 11.71
CA HIS A 336 -8.72 26.39 11.04
C HIS A 336 -7.36 25.71 11.16
N GLY A 337 -6.46 26.00 10.22
CA GLY A 337 -5.04 25.67 10.32
C GLY A 337 -4.36 26.46 11.44
N TYR A 338 -3.45 25.82 12.18
CA TYR A 338 -2.65 26.49 13.20
C TYR A 338 -1.24 25.92 13.34
N LYS A 339 -0.28 26.74 13.77
CA LYS A 339 1.15 26.39 13.89
C LYS A 339 1.45 25.32 14.94
N SER A 340 0.55 25.10 15.90
CA SER A 340 0.66 24.04 16.92
C SER A 340 -0.67 23.31 17.07
N VAL A 341 -0.65 22.00 16.85
CA VAL A 341 -1.79 21.09 16.96
C VAL A 341 -1.38 19.94 17.88
N PRO A 342 -1.34 20.15 19.21
CA PRO A 342 -0.90 19.12 20.14
C PRO A 342 -1.90 17.97 20.24
N THR A 343 -1.47 16.88 20.86
CA THR A 343 -2.25 15.65 21.03
C THR A 343 -3.40 15.78 22.03
N TYR A 344 -3.54 16.94 22.67
CA TYR A 344 -4.50 17.31 23.71
C TYR A 344 -5.23 18.63 23.39
N PRO A 345 -6.35 18.97 24.08
CA PRO A 345 -7.06 20.23 23.88
C PRO A 345 -6.24 21.43 24.37
N ALA A 346 -5.95 22.39 23.49
CA ALA A 346 -5.02 23.50 23.76
C ALA A 346 -5.40 24.84 23.08
N SER A 347 -6.58 24.93 22.46
CA SER A 347 -7.05 26.15 21.79
C SER A 347 -7.94 27.01 22.71
N HIS A 348 -8.30 28.20 22.24
CA HIS A 348 -9.36 29.02 22.83
C HIS A 348 -10.70 28.72 22.13
N GLY A 349 -11.22 27.50 22.35
CA GLY A 349 -12.48 27.01 21.79
C GLY A 349 -12.47 26.50 20.34
N CYS A 350 -11.59 27.00 19.46
CA CYS A 350 -11.54 26.58 18.05
C CYS A 350 -11.03 25.14 17.82
N LEU A 351 -11.34 24.56 16.65
CA LEU A 351 -10.85 23.26 16.21
C LEU A 351 -9.60 23.46 15.34
N ARG A 352 -8.42 23.36 15.95
CA ARG A 352 -7.14 23.52 15.26
C ARG A 352 -6.78 22.25 14.49
N ILE A 353 -6.61 22.37 13.18
CA ILE A 353 -6.08 21.33 12.30
C ILE A 353 -4.68 21.73 11.78
N PRO A 354 -3.88 20.79 11.24
CA PRO A 354 -2.54 21.10 10.74
C PRO A 354 -2.60 22.01 9.52
N ILE A 355 -1.69 22.99 9.41
CA ILE A 355 -1.68 23.96 8.30
C ILE A 355 -1.71 23.30 6.89
N PRO A 356 -0.94 22.23 6.59
CA PRO A 356 -1.00 21.57 5.27
C PRO A 356 -2.36 20.95 4.92
N ASP A 357 -3.18 20.67 5.93
CA ASP A 357 -4.51 20.08 5.79
C ASP A 357 -5.62 21.15 5.71
N ALA A 358 -5.33 22.38 6.15
CA ALA A 358 -6.31 23.45 6.36
C ALA A 358 -6.99 23.92 5.08
N LEU A 359 -6.24 24.16 4.00
CA LEU A 359 -6.81 24.58 2.71
C LEU A 359 -7.76 23.52 2.13
N PHE A 360 -7.47 22.23 2.35
CA PHE A 360 -8.35 21.16 1.89
C PHE A 360 -9.67 21.15 2.67
N VAL A 361 -9.62 21.22 4.00
CA VAL A 361 -10.83 21.26 4.85
C VAL A 361 -11.65 22.52 4.55
N TYR A 362 -11.00 23.68 4.44
CA TYR A 362 -11.62 24.95 4.08
C TYR A 362 -12.31 24.91 2.70
N ASN A 363 -11.70 24.28 1.69
CA ASN A 363 -12.33 24.13 0.38
C ASN A 363 -13.46 23.08 0.39
N TRP A 364 -13.37 22.06 1.26
CA TRP A 364 -14.39 21.01 1.34
C TRP A 364 -15.66 21.46 2.07
N VAL A 365 -15.57 22.15 3.21
CA VAL A 365 -16.77 22.60 3.96
C VAL A 365 -17.54 23.65 3.13
N ARG A 366 -18.86 23.50 3.02
CA ARG A 366 -19.77 24.38 2.26
C ARG A 366 -20.74 25.11 3.18
N LEU A 367 -21.23 26.26 2.72
CA LEU A 367 -22.22 27.08 3.45
C LEU A 367 -23.45 26.22 3.79
N GLY A 368 -23.79 26.14 5.08
CA GLY A 368 -24.90 25.34 5.59
C GLY A 368 -24.58 23.89 6.00
N ASP A 369 -23.39 23.35 5.66
CA ASP A 369 -22.91 22.04 6.12
C ASP A 369 -22.99 21.96 7.67
N GLN A 370 -23.44 20.82 8.20
CA GLN A 370 -23.54 20.64 9.65
C GLN A 370 -22.16 20.39 10.28
N ILE A 371 -21.96 20.90 11.49
CA ILE A 371 -20.77 20.68 12.31
C ILE A 371 -21.23 20.10 13.65
N ASP A 372 -21.05 18.80 13.83
CA ASP A 372 -21.43 18.03 15.01
C ASP A 372 -20.25 17.93 15.99
N VAL A 373 -20.33 18.61 17.14
CA VAL A 373 -19.29 18.60 18.17
C VAL A 373 -19.78 17.84 19.40
N TYR A 374 -19.08 16.76 19.74
CA TYR A 374 -19.45 15.85 20.83
C TYR A 374 -18.22 15.23 21.50
N TYR A 375 -18.39 14.65 22.68
CA TYR A 375 -17.31 13.98 23.41
C TYR A 375 -16.92 12.62 22.86
#